data_AF-A0A958RXF3-F1
#
_entry.id   AF-A0A958RXF3-F1
#
_cell.length_a   1.000
_cell.length_b   1.000
_cell.length_c   1.000
_cell.angle_alpha   90.00
_cell.angle_beta   90.00
_cell.angle_gamma   90.00
#
_symmetry.space_group_name_H-M   'P 1'
#
loop_
_entity.id
_entity.type
_entity.pdbx_description
1 polymer ?
#
loop_
_entity_poly.entity_id
_entity_poly.type
_entity_poly.pdbx_seq_one_letter_code
_entity_poly.pdbx_strand_id
1 'polypeptide(L)'
;MTLLSASMFNKIMLYVLLALMLFILYYAFSAIIKARKMLREYSPAAQPKMANHSEVFIAMLAVAGGIVYLLKTGLTNNAGMLSYILFSVFPYLSLVIFLIGSVYRYRARGYQVSSLSSEFLERKRLFWGSQPFHWGILFLFFGHLIAFLFPRSVMAWNGEPVRLLILEVTAFAFGLSALTGLVLLIRRRLSSDRVLVVTNKMDMLVYVTLLTQIISGLGIAYFSRWGSSWFAAVLTPYLRSVFAFNPDIAAVSAMPWVVQIHIFSAFFMIAIIPFTRFVHFLVAPVDYIWRGYQLVIWNWSRKSIRNSKAYYFGRKPGNH
;
A
#
# COMPACT_ATOMS: atom_id res chain seq x y z
N MET A 1 23.58 6.19 -41.85
CA MET A 1 22.18 6.47 -41.47
C MET A 1 21.63 5.19 -40.85
N THR A 2 21.70 5.08 -39.53
CA THR A 2 21.57 3.83 -38.77
C THR A 2 20.09 3.47 -38.57
N LEU A 3 19.71 2.30 -39.08
CA LEU A 3 18.40 1.69 -38.88
C LEU A 3 18.22 1.39 -37.38
N LEU A 4 17.27 2.07 -36.74
CA LEU A 4 16.77 1.70 -35.41
C LEU A 4 16.33 0.23 -35.46
N SER A 5 16.87 -0.60 -34.58
CA SER A 5 16.46 -2.01 -34.50
C SER A 5 14.95 -2.10 -34.23
N ALA A 6 14.27 -3.09 -34.80
CA ALA A 6 12.83 -3.30 -34.60
C ALA A 6 12.45 -3.35 -33.10
N SER A 7 13.37 -3.81 -32.24
CA SER A 7 13.22 -3.80 -30.77
C SER A 7 13.21 -2.38 -30.19
N MET A 8 14.08 -1.49 -30.67
CA MET A 8 14.10 -0.08 -30.27
C MET A 8 12.85 0.66 -30.76
N PHE A 9 12.43 0.41 -32.00
CA PHE A 9 11.20 0.98 -32.55
C PHE A 9 9.96 0.56 -31.74
N ASN A 10 9.83 -0.73 -31.38
CA ASN A 10 8.71 -1.22 -30.58
C ASN A 10 8.71 -0.65 -29.16
N LYS A 11 9.88 -0.45 -28.54
CA LYS A 11 9.99 0.20 -27.21
C LYS A 11 9.60 1.68 -27.30
N ILE A 12 10.09 2.40 -28.29
CA ILE A 12 9.74 3.81 -28.52
C ILE A 12 8.24 3.94 -28.78
N MET A 13 7.68 3.07 -29.63
CA MET A 13 6.25 3.06 -29.94
C MET A 13 5.39 2.76 -28.70
N LEU A 14 5.82 1.82 -27.85
CA LEU A 14 5.16 1.55 -26.56
C LEU A 14 5.18 2.77 -25.63
N TYR A 15 6.32 3.46 -25.50
CA TYR A 15 6.41 4.67 -24.67
C TYR A 15 5.58 5.83 -25.25
N VAL A 16 5.55 5.99 -26.57
CA VAL A 16 4.71 6.98 -27.25
C VAL A 16 3.24 6.67 -27.02
N LEU A 17 2.80 5.41 -27.16
CA LEU A 17 1.42 5.00 -26.92
C LEU A 17 1.01 5.18 -25.44
N LEU A 18 1.89 4.84 -24.50
CA LEU A 18 1.66 5.09 -23.07
C LEU A 18 1.58 6.59 -22.76
N ALA A 19 2.45 7.40 -23.35
CA ALA A 19 2.43 8.86 -23.19
C ALA A 19 1.15 9.48 -23.79
N LEU A 20 0.72 9.04 -24.97
CA LEU A 20 -0.52 9.44 -25.61
C LEU A 20 -1.74 9.01 -24.79
N MET A 21 -1.75 7.79 -24.27
CA MET A 21 -2.81 7.30 -23.38
C MET A 21 -2.87 8.15 -22.10
N LEU A 22 -1.73 8.43 -21.46
CA LEU A 22 -1.68 9.29 -20.27
C LEU A 22 -2.10 10.72 -20.57
N PHE A 23 -1.74 11.26 -21.74
CA PHE A 23 -2.15 12.59 -22.20
C PHE A 23 -3.65 12.68 -22.44
N ILE A 24 -4.23 11.70 -23.14
CA ILE A 24 -5.67 11.58 -23.38
C ILE A 24 -6.41 11.43 -22.03
N LEU A 25 -5.91 10.56 -21.15
CA LEU A 25 -6.49 10.38 -19.81
C LEU A 25 -6.43 11.67 -18.99
N TYR A 26 -5.32 12.43 -19.05
CA TYR A 26 -5.18 13.72 -18.38
C TYR A 26 -6.17 14.77 -18.93
N TYR A 27 -6.28 14.92 -20.25
CA TYR A 27 -7.19 15.89 -20.86
C TYR A 27 -8.66 15.51 -20.65
N ALA A 28 -9.01 14.23 -20.79
CA ALA A 28 -10.34 13.74 -20.47
C ALA A 28 -10.68 13.97 -18.99
N PHE A 29 -9.73 13.73 -18.09
CA PHE A 29 -9.89 13.96 -16.66
C PHE A 29 -10.07 15.45 -16.33
N SER A 30 -9.25 16.32 -16.93
CA SER A 30 -9.34 17.78 -16.78
C SER A 30 -10.66 18.33 -17.32
N ALA A 31 -11.11 17.85 -18.49
CA ALA A 31 -12.39 18.23 -19.08
C ALA A 31 -13.58 17.84 -18.18
N ILE A 32 -13.56 16.65 -17.58
CA ILE A 32 -14.60 16.20 -16.65
C ILE A 32 -14.63 17.05 -15.37
N ILE A 33 -13.47 17.40 -14.82
CA ILE A 33 -13.39 18.28 -13.64
C ILE A 33 -13.94 19.66 -13.97
N LYS A 34 -13.54 20.23 -15.11
CA LYS A 34 -13.97 21.56 -15.55
C LYS A 34 -15.49 21.59 -15.80
N ALA A 35 -16.02 20.59 -16.50
CA ALA A 35 -17.47 20.47 -16.75
C ALA A 35 -18.27 20.36 -15.43
N ARG A 36 -17.76 19.62 -14.44
CA ARG A 36 -18.41 19.52 -13.13
C ARG A 36 -18.32 20.80 -12.31
N LYS A 37 -17.23 21.56 -12.42
CA LYS A 37 -17.13 22.87 -11.79
C LYS A 37 -18.22 23.82 -12.32
N MET A 38 -18.40 23.85 -13.65
CA MET A 38 -19.47 24.64 -14.29
C MET A 38 -20.87 24.21 -13.84
N LEU A 39 -21.13 22.89 -13.76
CA LEU A 39 -22.41 22.36 -13.28
C LEU A 39 -22.68 22.68 -11.80
N ARG A 40 -21.64 22.83 -10.98
CA ARG A 40 -21.77 23.23 -9.57
C ARG A 40 -22.05 24.71 -9.39
N GLU A 41 -21.51 25.56 -10.26
CA GLU A 41 -21.81 27.01 -10.28
C GLU A 41 -23.29 27.30 -10.60
N TYR A 42 -23.98 26.36 -11.28
CA TYR A 42 -25.42 26.47 -11.60
C TYR A 42 -26.36 25.86 -10.53
N SER A 43 -25.82 25.31 -9.43
CA SER A 43 -26.63 24.67 -8.39
C SER A 43 -26.96 25.67 -7.26
N PRO A 44 -28.25 25.89 -6.91
CA PRO A 44 -28.69 26.93 -5.96
C PRO A 44 -28.37 26.64 -4.48
N ALA A 45 -27.74 25.50 -4.16
CA ALA A 45 -27.34 25.17 -2.79
C ALA A 45 -25.91 25.62 -2.52
N ALA A 46 -25.71 26.45 -1.49
CA ALA A 46 -24.39 26.81 -1.00
C ALA A 46 -23.64 25.54 -0.52
N GLN A 47 -22.81 24.98 -1.40
CA GLN A 47 -21.99 23.83 -1.05
C GLN A 47 -20.77 24.28 -0.25
N PRO A 48 -20.38 23.53 0.80
CA PRO A 48 -19.18 23.87 1.57
C PRO A 48 -17.96 23.93 0.63
N LYS A 49 -17.11 24.95 0.81
CA LYS A 49 -15.86 25.11 0.05
C LYS A 49 -14.98 23.88 0.28
N MET A 50 -15.04 22.92 -0.64
CA MET A 50 -14.29 21.68 -0.51
C MET A 50 -12.79 21.97 -0.66
N ALA A 51 -11.96 21.39 0.20
CA ALA A 51 -10.53 21.48 0.06
C ALA A 51 -10.08 20.86 -1.28
N ASN A 52 -9.13 21.51 -1.96
CA ASN A 52 -8.64 21.08 -3.27
C ASN A 52 -7.65 19.92 -3.14
N HIS A 53 -8.16 18.73 -2.82
CA HIS A 53 -7.33 17.54 -2.65
C HIS A 53 -6.66 17.09 -3.96
N SER A 54 -7.18 17.47 -5.13
CA SER A 54 -6.51 17.24 -6.42
C SER A 54 -5.21 18.02 -6.53
N GLU A 55 -5.19 19.30 -6.14
CA GLU A 55 -3.94 20.09 -6.11
C GLU A 55 -2.95 19.53 -5.09
N VAL A 56 -3.42 19.15 -3.90
CA VAL A 56 -2.56 18.50 -2.89
C VAL A 56 -1.95 17.21 -3.42
N PHE A 57 -2.75 16.37 -4.11
CA PHE A 57 -2.28 15.13 -4.71
C PHE A 57 -1.22 15.38 -5.78
N ILE A 58 -1.45 16.33 -6.70
CA ILE A 58 -0.49 16.70 -7.75
C ILE A 58 0.79 17.27 -7.15
N ALA A 59 0.68 18.13 -6.14
CA ALA A 59 1.84 18.66 -5.42
C ALA A 59 2.65 17.55 -4.75
N MET A 60 1.98 16.61 -4.07
CA MET A 60 2.65 15.45 -3.46
C MET A 60 3.29 14.52 -4.50
N LEU A 61 2.66 14.33 -5.67
CA LEU A 61 3.26 13.59 -6.79
C LEU A 61 4.52 14.29 -7.32
N ALA A 62 4.47 15.61 -7.50
CA ALA A 62 5.62 16.39 -7.94
C ALA A 62 6.77 16.32 -6.93
N VAL A 63 6.46 16.44 -5.63
CA VAL A 63 7.43 16.27 -4.54
C VAL A 63 8.02 14.86 -4.55
N ALA A 64 7.20 13.82 -4.67
CA ALA A 64 7.69 12.44 -4.75
C ALA A 64 8.58 12.21 -5.98
N GLY A 65 8.22 12.76 -7.14
CA GLY A 65 9.04 12.74 -8.35
C GLY A 65 10.37 13.46 -8.16
N GLY A 66 10.36 14.63 -7.50
CA GLY A 66 11.57 15.37 -7.12
C GLY A 66 12.47 14.57 -6.17
N ILE A 67 11.90 13.94 -5.14
CA ILE A 67 12.64 13.06 -4.22
C ILE A 67 13.26 11.90 -4.99
N VAL A 68 12.49 11.21 -5.84
CA VAL A 68 12.98 10.10 -6.67
C VAL A 68 14.13 10.55 -7.57
N TYR A 69 14.02 11.73 -8.20
CA TYR A 69 15.07 12.30 -9.04
C TYR A 69 16.35 12.62 -8.26
N LEU A 70 16.21 13.26 -7.09
CA LEU A 70 17.33 13.57 -6.20
C LEU A 70 18.01 12.29 -5.70
N LEU A 71 17.23 11.32 -5.23
CA LEU A 71 17.74 10.02 -4.79
C LEU A 71 18.45 9.29 -5.92
N LYS A 72 17.86 9.20 -7.12
CA LYS A 72 18.50 8.59 -8.29
C LYS A 72 19.86 9.23 -8.57
N THR A 73 19.91 10.56 -8.58
CA THR A 73 21.14 11.32 -8.87
C THR A 73 22.20 11.07 -7.79
N GLY A 74 21.82 11.16 -6.51
CA GLY A 74 22.73 10.89 -5.39
C GLY A 74 23.25 9.45 -5.36
N LEU A 75 22.38 8.47 -5.62
CA LEU A 75 22.72 7.05 -5.64
C LEU A 75 23.63 6.70 -6.82
N THR A 76 23.38 7.27 -8.00
CA THR A 76 24.18 7.01 -9.21
C THR A 76 25.57 7.63 -9.12
N ASN A 77 25.69 8.79 -8.46
CA ASN A 77 26.95 9.49 -8.29
C ASN A 77 27.76 9.00 -7.07
N ASN A 78 27.32 7.92 -6.40
CA ASN A 78 27.88 7.44 -5.14
C ASN A 78 28.09 8.59 -4.13
N ALA A 79 27.08 9.44 -3.96
CA ALA A 79 27.17 10.62 -3.11
C ALA A 79 27.37 10.23 -1.62
N GLY A 80 28.63 10.11 -1.21
CA GLY A 80 29.06 9.93 0.18
C GLY A 80 28.33 8.81 0.92
N MET A 81 27.80 9.13 2.11
CA MET A 81 27.12 8.21 3.02
C MET A 81 25.64 7.93 2.67
N LEU A 82 25.15 8.35 1.50
CA LEU A 82 23.72 8.25 1.16
C LEU A 82 23.19 6.80 1.25
N SER A 83 23.88 5.84 0.65
CA SER A 83 23.49 4.43 0.71
C SER A 83 23.49 3.89 2.15
N TYR A 84 24.43 4.33 2.98
CA TYR A 84 24.46 3.97 4.39
C TYR A 84 23.26 4.55 5.15
N ILE A 85 22.91 5.81 4.93
CA ILE A 85 21.74 6.43 5.57
C ILE A 85 20.45 5.70 5.15
N LEU A 86 20.28 5.41 3.85
CA LEU A 86 19.05 4.82 3.32
C LEU A 86 18.87 3.33 3.64
N PHE A 87 19.96 2.56 3.70
CA PHE A 87 19.90 1.09 3.82
C PHE A 87 20.44 0.54 5.15
N SER A 88 21.16 1.35 5.94
CA SER A 88 21.55 0.98 7.30
C SER A 88 20.67 1.72 8.32
N VAL A 89 20.66 3.06 8.30
CA VAL A 89 20.02 3.86 9.36
C VAL A 89 18.49 3.92 9.22
N PHE A 90 18.01 4.25 8.03
CA PHE A 90 16.58 4.48 7.78
C PHE A 90 15.68 3.27 8.08
N PRO A 91 16.07 2.01 7.79
CA PRO A 91 15.29 0.84 8.20
C PRO A 91 14.99 0.79 9.70
N TYR A 92 15.97 1.07 10.56
CA TYR A 92 15.75 1.10 12.01
C TYR A 92 14.83 2.24 12.42
N LEU A 93 15.02 3.43 11.85
CA LEU A 93 14.14 4.57 12.11
C LEU A 93 12.69 4.24 11.74
N SER A 94 12.47 3.63 10.58
CA SER A 94 11.15 3.19 10.13
C SER A 94 10.51 2.18 11.07
N LEU A 95 11.28 1.19 11.53
CA LEU A 95 10.78 0.15 12.45
C LEU A 95 10.46 0.73 13.84
N VAL A 96 11.30 1.63 14.36
CA VAL A 96 11.06 2.31 15.64
C VAL A 96 9.81 3.18 15.58
N ILE A 97 9.67 4.01 14.55
CA ILE A 97 8.48 4.85 14.33
C ILE A 97 7.24 3.96 14.21
N PHE A 98 7.31 2.89 13.40
CA PHE A 98 6.23 1.95 13.22
C PHE A 98 5.78 1.33 14.55
N LEU A 99 6.72 0.79 15.33
CA LEU A 99 6.40 0.08 16.57
C LEU A 99 5.84 1.03 17.62
N ILE A 100 6.56 2.10 17.95
CA ILE A 100 6.15 3.06 19.00
C ILE A 100 4.86 3.77 18.59
N GLY A 101 4.79 4.26 17.35
CA GLY A 101 3.63 4.97 16.83
C GLY A 101 2.38 4.09 16.81
N SER A 102 2.51 2.81 16.42
CA SER A 102 1.36 1.90 16.34
C SER A 102 0.86 1.53 17.72
N VAL A 103 1.76 1.25 18.67
CA VAL A 103 1.40 0.97 20.08
C VAL A 103 0.72 2.19 20.71
N TYR A 104 1.28 3.38 20.52
CA TYR A 104 0.69 4.62 21.02
C TYR A 104 -0.70 4.85 20.43
N ARG A 105 -0.86 4.75 19.10
CA ARG A 105 -2.16 4.94 18.46
C ARG A 105 -3.19 3.91 18.91
N TYR A 106 -2.79 2.65 19.07
CA TYR A 106 -3.69 1.60 19.54
C TYR A 106 -4.16 1.85 20.98
N ARG A 107 -3.26 2.22 21.89
CA ARG A 107 -3.57 2.42 23.32
C ARG A 107 -4.26 3.76 23.59
N ALA A 108 -3.74 4.86 23.05
CA ALA A 108 -4.23 6.20 23.36
C ALA A 108 -5.36 6.66 22.42
N ARG A 109 -5.44 6.11 21.21
CA ARG A 109 -6.37 6.55 20.14
C ARG A 109 -7.03 5.36 19.44
N GLY A 110 -7.39 4.31 20.18
CA GLY A 110 -7.94 3.06 19.64
C GLY A 110 -9.10 3.25 18.65
N TYR A 111 -10.01 4.22 18.89
CA TYR A 111 -11.11 4.55 17.98
C TYR A 111 -10.67 5.05 16.59
N GLN A 112 -9.42 5.52 16.44
CA GLN A 112 -8.84 5.95 15.16
C GLN A 112 -8.14 4.79 14.43
N VAL A 113 -8.09 3.59 15.00
CA VAL A 113 -7.57 2.38 14.35
C VAL A 113 -8.72 1.76 13.54
N SER A 114 -8.86 2.22 12.30
CA SER A 114 -9.94 1.82 11.40
C SER A 114 -9.50 1.88 9.94
N SER A 115 -10.19 1.11 9.09
CA SER A 115 -10.02 1.16 7.63
C SER A 115 -10.51 2.48 7.02
N LEU A 116 -11.29 3.29 7.76
CA LEU A 116 -11.91 4.53 7.29
C LEU A 116 -12.62 4.32 5.95
N SER A 117 -13.55 3.35 5.93
CA SER A 117 -14.32 3.01 4.73
C SER A 117 -15.16 4.19 4.28
N SER A 118 -15.17 4.44 2.97
CA SER A 118 -16.05 5.41 2.32
C SER A 118 -17.09 4.74 1.42
N GLU A 119 -17.34 3.44 1.62
CA GLU A 119 -18.27 2.65 0.82
C GLU A 119 -19.70 3.19 0.87
N PHE A 120 -20.17 3.57 2.06
CA PHE A 120 -21.51 4.12 2.25
C PHE A 120 -21.78 5.35 1.38
N LEU A 121 -20.76 6.20 1.17
CA LEU A 121 -20.88 7.42 0.37
C LEU A 121 -20.90 7.15 -1.14
N GLU A 122 -20.15 6.13 -1.59
CA GLU A 122 -20.09 5.72 -2.98
C GLU A 122 -19.60 4.27 -3.08
N ARG A 123 -20.51 3.33 -3.38
CA ARG A 123 -20.20 1.89 -3.47
C ARG A 123 -19.86 1.41 -4.87
N LYS A 124 -20.55 1.94 -5.89
CA LYS A 124 -20.55 1.36 -7.26
C LYS A 124 -19.14 1.36 -7.87
N ARG A 125 -18.39 2.46 -7.75
CA ARG A 125 -17.00 2.52 -8.24
C ARG A 125 -16.01 1.94 -7.25
N LEU A 126 -16.34 1.89 -5.95
CA LEU A 126 -15.43 1.35 -4.93
C LEU A 126 -15.11 -0.13 -5.21
N PHE A 127 -16.10 -0.95 -5.52
CA PHE A 127 -15.89 -2.38 -5.75
C PHE A 127 -14.80 -2.66 -6.79
N TRP A 128 -14.91 -2.03 -7.96
CA TRP A 128 -13.98 -2.19 -9.08
C TRP A 128 -12.58 -1.65 -8.83
N GLY A 129 -12.41 -0.72 -7.89
CA GLY A 129 -11.07 -0.30 -7.46
C GLY A 129 -10.52 -1.15 -6.32
N SER A 130 -11.35 -1.42 -5.33
CA SER A 130 -10.96 -2.07 -4.07
C SER A 130 -10.61 -3.54 -4.25
N GLN A 131 -11.41 -4.30 -5.02
CA GLN A 131 -11.16 -5.73 -5.20
C GLN A 131 -9.83 -6.02 -5.92
N PRO A 132 -9.56 -5.49 -7.13
CA PRO A 132 -8.28 -5.74 -7.80
C PRO A 132 -7.10 -5.18 -7.00
N PHE A 133 -7.25 -4.03 -6.33
CA PHE A 133 -6.21 -3.48 -5.47
C PHE A 133 -5.84 -4.44 -4.33
N HIS A 134 -6.82 -4.90 -3.55
CA HIS A 134 -6.55 -5.72 -2.37
C HIS A 134 -6.10 -7.13 -2.74
N TRP A 135 -6.70 -7.78 -3.74
CA TRP A 135 -6.21 -9.07 -4.20
C TRP A 135 -4.79 -8.98 -4.77
N GLY A 136 -4.51 -7.93 -5.55
CA GLY A 136 -3.17 -7.64 -6.05
C GLY A 136 -2.16 -7.47 -4.92
N ILE A 137 -2.42 -6.54 -3.99
CA ILE A 137 -1.46 -6.24 -2.92
C ILE A 137 -1.30 -7.39 -1.92
N LEU A 138 -2.34 -8.17 -1.63
CA LEU A 138 -2.25 -9.34 -0.76
C LEU A 138 -1.36 -10.42 -1.38
N PHE A 139 -1.56 -10.73 -2.67
CA PHE A 139 -0.72 -11.70 -3.38
C PHE A 139 0.74 -11.25 -3.36
N LEU A 140 1.01 -9.98 -3.67
CA LEU A 140 2.37 -9.43 -3.66
C LEU A 140 2.97 -9.44 -2.26
N PHE A 141 2.23 -9.02 -1.25
CA PHE A 141 2.68 -9.00 0.14
C PHE A 141 3.09 -10.40 0.61
N PHE A 142 2.21 -11.41 0.43
CA PHE A 142 2.53 -12.78 0.81
C PHE A 142 3.65 -13.38 -0.05
N GLY A 143 3.74 -13.03 -1.33
CA GLY A 143 4.86 -13.43 -2.18
C GLY A 143 6.21 -12.93 -1.64
N HIS A 144 6.29 -11.64 -1.28
CA HIS A 144 7.49 -11.06 -0.65
C HIS A 144 7.80 -11.72 0.71
N LEU A 145 6.76 -11.94 1.53
CA LEU A 145 6.89 -12.56 2.84
C LEU A 145 7.41 -14.00 2.73
N ILE A 146 6.87 -14.80 1.81
CA ILE A 146 7.32 -16.18 1.55
C ILE A 146 8.77 -16.19 1.06
N ALA A 147 9.14 -15.29 0.15
CA ALA A 147 10.53 -15.20 -0.33
C ALA A 147 11.52 -14.83 0.78
N PHE A 148 11.12 -13.95 1.71
CA PHE A 148 11.93 -13.58 2.87
C PHE A 148 12.04 -14.69 3.93
N LEU A 149 10.92 -15.34 4.26
CA LEU A 149 10.87 -16.38 5.30
C LEU A 149 11.50 -17.70 4.81
N PHE A 150 11.24 -18.09 3.56
CA PHE A 150 11.61 -19.38 2.99
C PHE A 150 12.44 -19.23 1.69
N PRO A 151 13.59 -18.52 1.71
CA PRO A 151 14.36 -18.23 0.50
C PRO A 151 14.87 -19.50 -0.20
N ARG A 152 15.26 -20.53 0.56
CA ARG A 152 15.70 -21.82 0.00
C ARG A 152 14.58 -22.52 -0.77
N SER A 153 13.35 -22.50 -0.25
CA SER A 153 12.20 -23.10 -0.91
C SER A 153 11.83 -22.36 -2.19
N VAL A 154 11.91 -21.02 -2.19
CA VAL A 154 11.73 -20.22 -3.41
C VAL A 154 12.81 -20.53 -4.45
N MET A 155 14.07 -20.61 -4.04
CA MET A 155 15.16 -20.99 -4.96
C MET A 155 14.97 -22.40 -5.54
N ALA A 156 14.52 -23.37 -4.72
CA ALA A 156 14.22 -24.72 -5.19
C ALA A 156 13.02 -24.76 -6.15
N TRP A 157 11.97 -23.97 -5.88
CA TRP A 157 10.84 -23.80 -6.80
C TRP A 157 11.27 -23.22 -8.14
N ASN A 158 12.11 -22.18 -8.09
CA ASN A 158 12.62 -21.46 -9.24
C ASN A 158 13.67 -22.24 -10.05
N GLY A 159 14.20 -23.34 -9.50
CA GLY A 159 15.14 -24.22 -10.20
C GLY A 159 14.54 -24.89 -11.44
N GLU A 160 13.20 -25.00 -11.49
CA GLU A 160 12.46 -25.43 -12.68
C GLU A 160 11.99 -24.21 -13.49
N PRO A 161 12.46 -23.99 -14.74
CA PRO A 161 12.16 -22.78 -15.51
C PRO A 161 10.67 -22.50 -15.69
N VAL A 162 9.84 -23.54 -15.88
CA VAL A 162 8.38 -23.37 -16.03
C VAL A 162 7.76 -22.82 -14.75
N ARG A 163 8.19 -23.30 -13.58
CA ARG A 163 7.69 -22.85 -12.27
C ARG A 163 8.09 -21.41 -11.96
N LEU A 164 9.33 -21.05 -12.30
CA LEU A 164 9.82 -19.67 -12.21
C LEU A 164 8.98 -18.73 -13.09
N LEU A 165 8.74 -19.11 -14.34
CA LEU A 165 7.92 -18.31 -15.26
C LEU A 165 6.49 -18.13 -14.75
N ILE A 166 5.85 -19.19 -14.27
CA ILE A 166 4.51 -19.12 -13.68
C ILE A 166 4.50 -18.12 -12.51
N LEU A 167 5.48 -18.20 -11.62
CA LEU A 167 5.59 -17.30 -10.47
C LEU A 167 5.75 -15.85 -10.90
N GLU A 168 6.73 -15.56 -11.77
CA GLU A 168 7.04 -14.19 -12.22
C GLU A 168 5.87 -13.56 -12.99
N VAL A 169 5.25 -14.30 -13.92
CA VAL A 169 4.11 -13.81 -14.70
C VAL A 169 2.89 -13.57 -13.82
N THR A 170 2.61 -14.49 -12.89
CA THR A 170 1.49 -14.34 -11.95
C THR A 170 1.70 -13.15 -11.02
N ALA A 171 2.90 -12.99 -10.46
CA ALA A 171 3.25 -11.85 -9.63
C ALA A 171 3.14 -10.52 -10.41
N PHE A 172 3.61 -10.49 -11.66
CA PHE A 172 3.47 -9.31 -12.52
C PHE A 172 2.00 -8.97 -12.81
N ALA A 173 1.17 -9.98 -13.10
CA ALA A 173 -0.26 -9.80 -13.33
C ALA A 173 -0.98 -9.23 -12.09
N PHE A 174 -0.67 -9.71 -10.89
CA PHE A 174 -1.20 -9.14 -9.65
C PHE A 174 -0.64 -7.74 -9.35
N GLY A 175 0.59 -7.44 -9.77
CA GLY A 175 1.14 -6.08 -9.81
C GLY A 175 0.31 -5.12 -10.66
N LEU A 176 -0.06 -5.54 -11.87
CA LEU A 176 -0.92 -4.76 -12.76
C LEU A 176 -2.33 -4.61 -12.17
N SER A 177 -2.90 -5.68 -11.61
CA SER A 177 -4.18 -5.65 -10.91
C SER A 177 -4.17 -4.64 -9.75
N ALA A 178 -3.11 -4.64 -8.94
CA ALA A 178 -2.92 -3.67 -7.85
C ALA A 178 -2.85 -2.24 -8.38
N LEU A 179 -2.08 -1.99 -9.44
CA LEU A 179 -1.97 -0.66 -10.05
C LEU A 179 -3.31 -0.17 -10.61
N THR A 180 -4.01 -1.01 -11.38
CA THR A 180 -5.32 -0.67 -11.95
C THR A 180 -6.32 -0.36 -10.84
N GLY A 181 -6.39 -1.19 -9.80
CA GLY A 181 -7.26 -0.95 -8.65
C GLY A 181 -6.94 0.37 -7.95
N LEU A 182 -5.66 0.67 -7.73
CA LEU A 182 -5.21 1.92 -7.11
C LEU A 182 -5.60 3.15 -7.95
N VAL A 183 -5.37 3.11 -9.27
CA VAL A 183 -5.75 4.19 -10.18
C VAL A 183 -7.26 4.45 -10.13
N LEU A 184 -8.08 3.39 -10.12
CA LEU A 184 -9.53 3.50 -9.99
C LEU A 184 -9.95 4.09 -8.63
N LEU A 185 -9.28 3.71 -7.53
CA LEU A 185 -9.52 4.27 -6.20
C LEU A 185 -9.16 5.76 -6.11
N ILE A 186 -8.03 6.16 -6.68
CA ILE A 186 -7.60 7.57 -6.76
C ILE A 186 -8.61 8.36 -7.58
N ARG A 187 -8.96 7.87 -8.78
CA ARG A 187 -9.96 8.49 -9.64
C ARG A 187 -11.29 8.64 -8.92
N ARG A 188 -11.76 7.60 -8.22
CA ARG A 188 -12.99 7.64 -7.43
C ARG A 188 -12.92 8.71 -6.35
N ARG A 189 -11.83 8.77 -5.58
CA ARG A 189 -11.67 9.72 -4.47
C ARG A 189 -11.64 11.16 -4.95
N LEU A 190 -10.93 11.45 -6.03
CA LEU A 190 -10.80 12.81 -6.57
C LEU A 190 -12.01 13.25 -7.41
N SER A 191 -12.90 12.33 -7.81
CA SER A 191 -14.06 12.62 -8.65
C SER A 191 -15.41 12.36 -7.97
N SER A 192 -15.47 12.11 -6.66
CA SER A 192 -16.76 11.96 -5.98
C SER A 192 -16.90 13.03 -4.93
N ASP A 193 -17.87 13.92 -5.12
CA ASP A 193 -18.16 15.06 -4.25
C ASP A 193 -18.36 14.60 -2.81
N ARG A 194 -19.09 13.50 -2.62
CA ARG A 194 -19.36 12.89 -1.31
C ARG A 194 -18.08 12.35 -0.65
N VAL A 195 -17.22 11.69 -1.42
CA VAL A 195 -15.98 11.10 -0.89
C VAL A 195 -14.93 12.18 -0.62
N LEU A 196 -14.90 13.25 -1.41
CA LEU A 196 -13.99 14.38 -1.23
C LEU A 196 -14.21 15.08 0.11
N VAL A 197 -15.45 15.22 0.57
CA VAL A 197 -15.78 15.86 1.86
C VAL A 197 -15.15 15.13 3.06
N VAL A 198 -14.96 13.80 2.96
CA VAL A 198 -14.35 12.99 4.03
C VAL A 198 -12.90 12.59 3.75
N THR A 199 -12.28 13.20 2.74
CA THR A 199 -10.89 12.94 2.36
C THR A 199 -9.95 13.84 3.14
N ASN A 200 -8.77 13.32 3.51
CA ASN A 200 -7.73 14.09 4.19
C ASN A 200 -6.41 14.09 3.39
N LYS A 201 -5.46 14.94 3.79
CA LYS A 201 -4.15 15.04 3.13
C LYS A 201 -3.33 13.73 3.25
N MET A 202 -3.51 12.98 4.33
CA MET A 202 -2.82 11.69 4.54
C MET A 202 -3.30 10.62 3.56
N ASP A 203 -4.56 10.67 3.09
CA ASP A 203 -5.03 9.80 2.01
C ASP A 203 -4.26 10.06 0.70
N MET A 204 -3.92 11.33 0.41
CA MET A 204 -3.14 11.67 -0.77
C MET A 204 -1.71 11.16 -0.64
N LEU A 205 -1.09 11.32 0.53
CA LEU A 205 0.24 10.78 0.82
C LEU A 205 0.28 9.26 0.65
N VAL A 206 -0.74 8.55 1.15
CA VAL A 206 -0.88 7.10 0.98
C VAL A 206 -0.95 6.72 -0.49
N TYR A 207 -1.76 7.42 -1.29
CA TYR A 207 -1.87 7.15 -2.71
C TYR A 207 -0.58 7.39 -3.49
N VAL A 208 0.13 8.48 -3.19
CA VAL A 208 1.43 8.76 -3.80
C VAL A 208 2.45 7.69 -3.41
N THR A 209 2.50 7.30 -2.13
CA THR A 209 3.42 6.27 -1.63
C THR A 209 3.15 4.92 -2.29
N LEU A 210 1.88 4.49 -2.38
CA LEU A 210 1.50 3.25 -3.05
C LEU A 210 1.79 3.29 -4.56
N LEU A 211 1.56 4.42 -5.23
CA LEU A 211 1.91 4.58 -6.64
C LEU A 211 3.42 4.42 -6.84
N THR A 212 4.24 5.10 -6.04
CA THR A 212 5.70 4.96 -6.09
C THR A 212 6.12 3.51 -5.86
N GLN A 213 5.54 2.82 -4.87
CA GLN A 213 5.87 1.42 -4.56
C GLN A 213 5.48 0.46 -5.69
N ILE A 214 4.26 0.57 -6.21
CA ILE A 214 3.75 -0.36 -7.23
C ILE A 214 4.43 -0.10 -8.59
N ILE A 215 4.62 1.17 -8.98
CA ILE A 215 5.29 1.52 -10.24
C ILE A 215 6.75 1.09 -10.21
N SER A 216 7.47 1.35 -9.12
CA SER A 216 8.86 0.89 -8.99
C SER A 216 8.93 -0.65 -9.00
N GLY A 217 8.02 -1.34 -8.31
CA GLY A 217 7.96 -2.81 -8.30
C GLY A 217 7.68 -3.43 -9.67
N LEU A 218 6.72 -2.88 -10.41
CA LEU A 218 6.44 -3.28 -11.80
C LEU A 218 7.62 -2.97 -12.73
N GLY A 219 8.29 -1.83 -12.51
CA GLY A 219 9.53 -1.49 -13.22
C GLY A 219 10.62 -2.53 -12.98
N ILE A 220 10.84 -2.95 -11.74
CA ILE A 220 11.79 -4.00 -11.38
C ILE A 220 11.41 -5.32 -12.05
N ALA A 221 10.14 -5.74 -11.95
CA ALA A 221 9.68 -7.00 -12.56
C ALA A 221 9.90 -7.03 -14.09
N TYR A 222 9.78 -5.88 -14.75
CA TYR A 222 9.98 -5.77 -16.19
C TYR A 222 11.45 -5.63 -16.61
N PHE A 223 12.22 -4.74 -15.96
CA PHE A 223 13.59 -4.39 -16.34
C PHE A 223 14.66 -5.26 -15.66
N SER A 224 14.37 -5.79 -14.47
CA SER A 224 15.26 -6.60 -13.63
C SER A 224 14.63 -7.97 -13.35
N ARG A 225 14.37 -8.70 -14.45
CA ARG A 225 13.68 -10.00 -14.48
C ARG A 225 14.26 -10.99 -13.48
N TRP A 226 13.45 -12.00 -13.15
CA TRP A 226 13.78 -13.05 -12.18
C TRP A 226 13.86 -12.49 -10.75
N GLY A 227 12.94 -11.57 -10.47
CA GLY A 227 12.76 -10.86 -9.20
C GLY A 227 12.82 -11.80 -8.01
N SER A 228 12.05 -12.88 -8.08
CA SER A 228 11.92 -13.85 -6.98
C SER A 228 13.24 -14.55 -6.64
N SER A 229 14.07 -14.86 -7.63
CA SER A 229 15.35 -15.55 -7.43
C SER A 229 16.38 -14.61 -6.78
N TRP A 230 16.62 -13.44 -7.34
CA TRP A 230 17.60 -12.52 -6.76
C TRP A 230 17.07 -11.86 -5.47
N PHE A 231 15.76 -11.74 -5.26
CA PHE A 231 15.20 -11.36 -3.96
C PHE A 231 15.60 -12.37 -2.88
N ALA A 232 15.43 -13.66 -3.15
CA ALA A 232 15.80 -14.72 -2.21
C ALA A 232 17.32 -14.79 -1.98
N ALA A 233 18.12 -14.58 -3.04
CA ALA A 233 19.58 -14.69 -2.97
C ALA A 233 20.29 -13.43 -2.43
N VAL A 234 19.74 -12.23 -2.66
CA VAL A 234 20.43 -10.96 -2.35
C VAL A 234 19.66 -10.12 -1.33
N LEU A 235 18.37 -9.85 -1.58
CA LEU A 235 17.60 -8.96 -0.70
C LEU A 235 17.28 -9.62 0.65
N THR A 236 17.06 -10.94 0.66
CA THR A 236 16.76 -11.68 1.90
C THR A 236 17.94 -11.68 2.87
N PRO A 237 19.20 -11.97 2.48
CA PRO A 237 20.36 -11.77 3.34
C PRO A 237 20.49 -10.35 3.90
N TYR A 238 20.29 -9.30 3.08
CA TYR A 238 20.26 -7.91 3.56
C TYR A 238 19.17 -7.68 4.61
N LEU A 239 17.93 -8.09 4.35
CA LEU A 239 16.83 -7.89 5.31
C LEU A 239 17.13 -8.63 6.63
N ARG A 240 17.67 -9.85 6.55
CA ARG A 240 18.09 -10.61 7.74
C ARG A 240 19.21 -9.92 8.50
N SER A 241 20.17 -9.28 7.82
CA SER A 241 21.27 -8.56 8.47
C SER A 241 20.78 -7.31 9.21
N VAL A 242 19.77 -6.62 8.69
CA VAL A 242 19.04 -5.54 9.40
C VAL A 242 18.36 -6.08 10.67
N PHE A 243 17.64 -7.20 10.59
CA PHE A 243 17.02 -7.81 11.79
C PHE A 243 18.03 -8.40 12.77
N ALA A 244 19.25 -8.72 12.31
CA ALA A 244 20.36 -9.16 13.14
C ALA A 244 21.17 -7.98 13.74
N PHE A 245 20.73 -6.73 13.56
CA PHE A 245 21.42 -5.52 14.02
C PHE A 245 22.85 -5.34 13.49
N ASN A 246 23.16 -5.96 12.35
CA ASN A 246 24.44 -5.82 11.65
C ASN A 246 24.19 -5.68 10.14
N PRO A 247 23.71 -4.50 9.68
CA PRO A 247 23.20 -4.32 8.33
C PRO A 247 24.34 -4.36 7.30
N ASP A 248 24.37 -5.43 6.50
CA ASP A 248 25.23 -5.56 5.33
C ASP A 248 24.52 -4.97 4.09
N ILE A 249 24.90 -3.73 3.76
CA ILE A 249 24.30 -2.96 2.67
C ILE A 249 25.02 -3.13 1.34
N ALA A 250 26.13 -3.87 1.27
CA ALA A 250 27.02 -3.86 0.11
C ALA A 250 26.29 -4.27 -1.17
N ALA A 251 25.55 -5.38 -1.11
CA ALA A 251 24.82 -5.90 -2.25
C ALA A 251 23.65 -4.99 -2.68
N VAL A 252 22.91 -4.41 -1.73
CA VAL A 252 21.80 -3.48 -2.04
C VAL A 252 22.34 -2.16 -2.62
N SER A 253 23.48 -1.69 -2.14
CA SER A 253 24.12 -0.44 -2.62
C SER A 253 24.64 -0.57 -4.06
N ALA A 254 24.90 -1.80 -4.53
CA ALA A 254 25.32 -2.07 -5.90
C ALA A 254 24.14 -2.33 -6.86
N MET A 255 22.91 -2.47 -6.35
CA MET A 255 21.73 -2.72 -7.18
C MET A 255 21.32 -1.49 -8.00
N PRO A 256 20.59 -1.67 -9.12
CA PRO A 256 20.03 -0.55 -9.87
C PRO A 256 19.20 0.37 -8.98
N TRP A 257 19.27 1.68 -9.24
CA TRP A 257 18.60 2.70 -8.45
C TRP A 257 17.08 2.44 -8.28
N VAL A 258 16.42 1.78 -9.24
CA VAL A 258 14.99 1.45 -9.14
C VAL A 258 14.72 0.48 -7.98
N VAL A 259 15.60 -0.52 -7.79
CA VAL A 259 15.52 -1.49 -6.69
C VAL A 259 15.75 -0.78 -5.35
N GLN A 260 16.75 0.08 -5.31
CA GLN A 260 17.07 0.92 -4.15
C GLN A 260 15.90 1.82 -3.74
N ILE A 261 15.26 2.50 -4.70
CA ILE A 261 14.08 3.31 -4.44
C ILE A 261 12.92 2.46 -3.95
N HIS A 262 12.68 1.29 -4.53
CA HIS A 262 11.62 0.39 -4.09
C HIS A 262 11.81 -0.10 -2.64
N ILE A 263 13.06 -0.39 -2.24
CA ILE A 263 13.41 -0.76 -0.87
C ILE A 263 13.19 0.43 0.07
N PHE A 264 13.68 1.61 -0.30
CA PHE A 264 13.49 2.83 0.48
C PHE A 264 12.00 3.16 0.66
N SER A 265 11.20 3.12 -0.41
CA SER A 265 9.76 3.40 -0.32
C SER A 265 9.00 2.33 0.46
N ALA A 266 9.48 1.07 0.50
CA ALA A 266 8.93 0.05 1.38
C ALA A 266 9.14 0.40 2.87
N PHE A 267 10.35 0.81 3.26
CA PHE A 267 10.62 1.26 4.63
C PHE A 267 9.90 2.57 4.97
N PHE A 268 9.76 3.49 4.02
CA PHE A 268 8.95 4.69 4.21
C PHE A 268 7.47 4.34 4.43
N MET A 269 6.93 3.38 3.67
CA MET A 269 5.58 2.87 3.84
C MET A 269 5.37 2.32 5.26
N ILE A 270 6.33 1.56 5.79
CA ILE A 270 6.33 1.07 7.18
C ILE A 270 6.29 2.22 8.19
N ALA A 271 7.17 3.23 8.02
CA ALA A 271 7.26 4.37 8.93
C ALA A 271 5.95 5.17 9.03
N ILE A 272 5.18 5.28 7.94
CA ILE A 272 3.94 6.06 7.91
C ILE A 272 2.70 5.27 8.34
N ILE A 273 2.80 3.95 8.58
CA ILE A 273 1.69 3.12 9.06
C ILE A 273 0.95 3.74 10.25
N PRO A 274 1.63 4.12 11.36
CA PRO A 274 0.94 4.62 12.54
C PRO A 274 0.21 5.95 12.33
N PHE A 275 0.53 6.72 11.28
CA PHE A 275 -0.07 8.04 11.02
C PHE A 275 -1.12 8.02 9.90
N THR A 276 -1.28 6.89 9.22
CA THR A 276 -2.12 6.79 8.02
C THR A 276 -3.23 5.77 8.21
N ARG A 277 -4.06 5.61 7.18
CA ARG A 277 -5.05 4.53 7.13
C ARG A 277 -4.41 3.14 7.07
N PHE A 278 -3.12 2.98 6.76
CA PHE A 278 -2.47 1.67 6.70
C PHE A 278 -2.54 0.88 7.99
N VAL A 279 -2.74 1.54 9.14
CA VAL A 279 -2.94 0.87 10.44
C VAL A 279 -4.01 -0.23 10.39
N HIS A 280 -5.00 -0.14 9.49
CA HIS A 280 -6.03 -1.17 9.34
C HIS A 280 -5.48 -2.55 8.98
N PHE A 281 -4.31 -2.64 8.35
CA PHE A 281 -3.62 -3.89 8.05
C PHE A 281 -3.23 -4.66 9.33
N LEU A 282 -2.96 -3.95 10.43
CA LEU A 282 -2.57 -4.56 11.71
C LEU A 282 -3.74 -5.20 12.47
N VAL A 283 -4.98 -4.90 12.05
CA VAL A 283 -6.21 -5.36 12.71
C VAL A 283 -7.04 -6.23 11.76
N ALA A 284 -6.37 -7.03 10.93
CA ALA A 284 -7.02 -8.04 10.11
C ALA A 284 -7.83 -9.00 11.00
N PRO A 285 -9.12 -9.24 10.72
CA PRO A 285 -10.01 -10.01 11.60
C PRO A 285 -9.80 -11.52 11.42
N VAL A 286 -8.58 -12.01 11.61
CA VAL A 286 -8.24 -13.44 11.45
C VAL A 286 -8.92 -14.28 12.54
N ASP A 287 -9.10 -13.71 13.73
CA ASP A 287 -9.83 -14.32 14.86
C ASP A 287 -11.29 -14.64 14.54
N TYR A 288 -11.90 -13.89 13.61
CA TYR A 288 -13.29 -14.09 13.20
C TYR A 288 -13.55 -15.49 12.61
N ILE A 289 -12.53 -16.15 12.05
CA ILE A 289 -12.65 -17.48 11.44
C ILE A 289 -13.11 -18.54 12.46
N TRP A 290 -12.72 -18.39 13.73
CA TRP A 290 -13.03 -19.34 14.81
C TRP A 290 -13.80 -18.71 15.97
N ARG A 291 -14.21 -17.45 15.85
CA ARG A 291 -14.98 -16.74 16.88
C ARG A 291 -16.44 -17.17 16.85
N GLY A 292 -17.01 -17.47 18.02
CA GLY A 292 -18.45 -17.73 18.13
C GLY A 292 -19.30 -16.54 17.64
N TYR A 293 -20.44 -16.83 17.01
CA TYR A 293 -21.34 -15.79 16.46
C TYR A 293 -21.81 -14.80 17.52
N GLN A 294 -22.17 -15.29 18.71
CA GLN A 294 -22.64 -14.46 19.81
C GLN A 294 -21.50 -14.19 20.80
N LEU A 295 -21.12 -12.92 20.93
CA LEU A 295 -20.20 -12.45 21.96
C LEU A 295 -20.99 -11.83 23.11
N VAL A 296 -20.97 -12.49 24.27
CA VAL A 296 -21.61 -11.96 25.49
C VAL A 296 -20.55 -11.37 26.42
N ILE A 297 -20.51 -10.04 26.46
CA ILE A 297 -19.66 -9.26 27.36
C ILE A 297 -20.47 -8.98 28.62
N TRP A 298 -20.02 -9.49 29.76
CA TRP A 298 -20.69 -9.30 31.03
C TRP A 298 -20.09 -8.10 31.76
N ASN A 299 -20.95 -7.23 32.29
CA ASN A 299 -20.53 -6.09 33.12
C ASN A 299 -20.36 -6.47 34.60
N TRP A 300 -20.41 -7.77 34.92
CA TRP A 300 -20.20 -8.33 36.25
C TRP A 300 -19.29 -9.58 36.19
N SER A 301 -18.72 -9.95 37.33
CA SER A 301 -17.86 -11.15 37.43
C SER A 301 -18.66 -12.42 37.21
N ARG A 302 -18.35 -13.21 36.18
CA ARG A 302 -18.95 -14.54 35.97
C ARG A 302 -18.74 -15.51 37.16
N LYS A 303 -17.72 -15.27 37.99
CA LYS A 303 -17.48 -16.06 39.21
C LYS A 303 -18.36 -15.65 40.38
N SER A 304 -19.04 -14.50 40.31
CA SER A 304 -20.03 -14.06 41.30
C SER A 304 -21.43 -14.61 41.04
N ILE A 305 -21.59 -15.53 40.08
CA ILE A 305 -22.82 -16.29 39.94
C ILE A 305 -23.05 -16.99 41.28
N ARG A 306 -23.99 -16.46 42.07
CA ARG A 306 -24.55 -17.18 43.21
C ARG A 306 -25.07 -18.48 42.61
N ASN A 307 -24.40 -19.59 42.90
CA ASN A 307 -24.99 -20.92 42.77
C ASN A 307 -26.18 -20.95 43.73
N SER A 308 -27.33 -20.43 43.28
CA SER A 308 -28.57 -20.64 44.00
C SER A 308 -28.86 -22.13 43.90
N LYS A 309 -28.45 -22.89 44.91
CA LYS A 309 -28.90 -24.26 45.12
C LYS A 309 -30.40 -24.31 45.47
N ALA A 310 -31.03 -23.16 45.66
CA ALA A 310 -32.45 -23.04 45.89
C ALA A 310 -33.22 -23.13 44.57
N TYR A 311 -33.44 -24.37 44.13
CA TYR A 311 -34.59 -24.70 43.28
C TYR A 311 -35.81 -24.79 44.18
N TYR A 312 -36.55 -23.69 44.34
CA TYR A 312 -37.87 -23.76 44.97
C TYR A 312 -38.90 -24.15 43.91
N PHE A 313 -39.39 -25.39 43.96
CA PHE A 313 -40.68 -25.73 43.34
C PHE A 313 -41.78 -25.13 44.22
N GLY A 314 -42.31 -23.97 43.84
CA GLY A 314 -43.32 -23.25 44.62
C GLY A 314 -43.47 -21.77 44.23
N ARG A 315 -44.51 -21.12 44.77
CA ARG A 315 -45.00 -19.79 44.34
C ARG A 315 -44.03 -18.64 44.71
N LYS A 316 -43.82 -17.75 43.74
CA LYS A 316 -42.89 -16.59 43.77
C LYS A 316 -43.16 -15.59 44.91
N PRO A 317 -42.14 -14.88 45.40
CA PRO A 317 -42.33 -13.71 46.26
C PRO A 317 -42.96 -12.57 45.46
N GLY A 318 -43.93 -11.89 46.08
CA GLY A 318 -44.54 -10.66 45.56
C GLY A 318 -43.59 -9.49 45.71
N ASN A 319 -43.58 -8.60 44.72
CA ASN A 319 -42.85 -7.34 44.78
C ASN A 319 -43.45 -6.46 45.89
N HIS A 320 -42.59 -5.94 46.76
CA HIS A 320 -42.87 -4.78 47.59
C HIS A 320 -42.10 -3.59 47.03
#